data_AF-A0A3G8QX73-F1
#
_entry.id   AF-A0A3G8QX73-F1
#
_cell.length_a   1.000
_cell.length_b   1.000
_cell.length_c   1.000
_cell.angle_alpha   90.00
_cell.angle_beta   90.00
_cell.angle_gamma   90.00
#
_symmetry.space_group_name_H-M   'P 1'
#
loop_
_entity.id
_entity.type
_entity.pdbx_description
1 polymer ?
#
loop_
_entity_poly.entity_id
_entity_poly.type
_entity_poly.pdbx_seq_one_letter_code
_entity_poly.pdbx_strand_id
1 'polypeptide(L)'
;MLETEPAPYEVVGRQNNHLWLEILEGGDQGIRVSVPVHDSEYSENIQKQVQNLSVGDVKELILVSDSEQRPDWRISDFCGNDGAAPDRVPGLA
;
A
#
# COMPACT_ATOMS: atom_id res chain seq x y z
N MET A 1 2.96 -10.14 16.63
CA MET A 1 3.11 -9.52 15.30
C MET A 1 1.90 -9.94 14.49
N LEU A 2 1.09 -8.97 14.07
CA LEU A 2 -0.07 -9.16 13.22
C LEU A 2 0.35 -8.92 11.77
N GLU A 3 -0.12 -9.76 10.86
CA GLU A 3 0.07 -9.61 9.42
C GLU A 3 -1.29 -9.84 8.75
N THR A 4 -1.68 -8.96 7.84
CA THR A 4 -2.90 -9.14 7.05
C THR A 4 -2.63 -10.06 5.88
N GLU A 5 -3.63 -10.80 5.43
CA GLU A 5 -3.57 -11.42 4.10
C GLU A 5 -3.46 -10.33 3.01
N PRO A 6 -2.91 -10.65 1.83
CA PRO A 6 -2.89 -9.73 0.69
C PRO A 6 -4.33 -9.32 0.35
N ALA A 7 -4.60 -8.02 0.40
CA ALA A 7 -5.93 -7.47 0.13
C ALA A 7 -5.84 -6.17 -0.67
N PRO A 8 -6.85 -5.84 -1.49
CA PRO A 8 -6.90 -4.58 -2.22
C PRO A 8 -7.24 -3.42 -1.29
N TYR A 9 -6.34 -2.43 -1.25
CA TYR A 9 -6.51 -1.19 -0.52
C TYR A 9 -6.62 -0.02 -1.49
N GLU A 10 -7.61 0.84 -1.27
CA GLU A 10 -7.71 2.14 -1.94
C GLU A 10 -7.11 3.25 -1.08
N VAL A 11 -6.31 4.12 -1.70
CA VAL A 11 -5.82 5.33 -1.05
C VAL A 11 -6.93 6.38 -1.02
N VAL A 12 -7.57 6.55 0.14
CA VAL A 12 -8.72 7.47 0.29
C VAL A 12 -8.33 8.88 0.76
N GLY A 13 -7.08 9.10 1.17
CA GLY A 13 -6.62 10.45 1.55
C GLY A 13 -5.18 10.52 2.05
N ARG A 14 -4.65 11.74 2.16
CA ARG A 14 -3.30 12.04 2.68
C ARG A 14 -3.34 13.22 3.65
N GLN A 15 -2.70 13.09 4.81
CA GLN A 15 -2.60 14.18 5.79
C GLN A 15 -1.31 14.07 6.61
N ASN A 16 -0.60 15.18 6.82
CA ASN A 16 0.52 15.28 7.78
C ASN A 16 1.46 14.05 7.77
N ASN A 17 2.04 13.72 6.60
CA ASN A 17 2.92 12.56 6.43
C ASN A 17 2.26 11.18 6.67
N HIS A 18 0.94 11.07 6.54
CA HIS A 18 0.22 9.80 6.59
C HIS A 18 -0.68 9.65 5.36
N LEU A 19 -0.89 8.40 4.95
CA LEU A 19 -1.88 7.97 3.97
C LEU A 19 -2.98 7.22 4.69
N TRP A 20 -4.19 7.36 4.18
CA TRP A 20 -5.34 6.58 4.60
C TRP A 20 -5.64 5.56 3.54
N LEU A 21 -5.65 4.29 3.95
CA LEU A 21 -6.02 3.17 3.10
C LEU A 21 -7.33 2.59 3.58
N GLU A 22 -8.19 2.20 2.66
CA GLU A 22 -9.46 1.52 2.93
C GLU A 22 -9.47 0.16 2.23
N ILE A 23 -9.82 -0.90 2.95
CA ILE A 23 -9.95 -2.25 2.38
C ILE A 23 -11.21 -2.29 1.51
N LEU A 24 -11.02 -2.58 0.22
CA LEU A 24 -12.12 -2.66 -0.74
C LEU A 24 -12.83 -4.02 -0.70
N GLU A 25 -12.09 -5.11 -0.54
CA GLU A 25 -12.61 -6.48 -0.56
C GLU A 25 -11.90 -7.34 0.49
N GLY A 26 -12.65 -8.24 1.14
CA GLY A 26 -12.14 -9.14 2.19
C GLY A 26 -13.06 -9.23 3.41
N GLY A 27 -12.66 -10.01 4.41
CA GLY A 27 -13.39 -10.12 5.69
C GLY A 27 -13.45 -8.81 6.48
N ASP A 28 -12.54 -7.89 6.15
CA ASP A 28 -12.28 -6.62 6.82
C ASP A 28 -12.72 -5.40 5.97
N GLN A 29 -13.67 -5.59 5.05
CA GLN A 29 -14.18 -4.52 4.20
C GLN A 29 -14.66 -3.31 5.03
N GLY A 30 -14.18 -2.11 4.67
CA GLY A 30 -14.49 -0.86 5.38
C GLY A 30 -13.58 -0.54 6.58
N ILE A 31 -12.53 -1.33 6.83
CA ILE A 31 -11.46 -0.92 7.74
C ILE A 31 -10.61 0.15 7.06
N ARG A 32 -10.41 1.26 7.79
CA ARG A 32 -9.53 2.35 7.40
C ARG A 32 -8.28 2.35 8.27
N VAL A 33 -7.12 2.31 7.63
CA VAL A 33 -5.81 2.30 8.29
C VAL A 33 -5.00 3.54 7.92
N SER A 34 -4.33 4.12 8.92
CA SER A 34 -3.34 5.19 8.73
C SER A 34 -1.96 4.58 8.58
N VAL A 35 -1.28 4.91 7.50
CA VAL A 35 0.09 4.47 7.22
C VAL A 35 1.00 5.68 7.11
N PRO A 36 2.14 5.74 7.83
CA PRO A 36 3.11 6.83 7.68
C PRO A 36 3.74 6.82 6.27
N VAL A 37 3.96 8.01 5.69
CA VAL A 37 4.56 8.19 4.36
C VAL A 37 6.08 8.23 4.43
N HIS A 38 6.64 8.76 5.53
CA HIS A 38 8.07 8.71 5.81
C HIS A 38 8.27 7.95 7.11
N ASP A 39 8.83 6.75 7.01
CA ASP A 39 9.21 5.94 8.14
C ASP A 39 10.58 5.30 7.84
N SER A 40 11.55 5.47 8.73
CA SER A 40 12.89 4.92 8.57
C SER A 40 12.91 3.39 8.67
N GLU A 41 11.85 2.78 9.18
CA GLU A 41 11.70 1.33 9.25
C GLU A 41 11.26 0.73 7.91
N TYR A 42 10.78 1.54 6.97
CA TYR A 42 10.55 1.07 5.61
C TYR A 42 11.85 0.86 4.86
N SER A 43 11.88 -0.24 4.10
CA SER A 43 12.89 -0.44 3.06
C SER A 43 12.77 0.64 1.99
N GLU A 44 13.90 1.03 1.36
CA GLU A 44 13.91 2.08 0.33
C GLU A 44 12.92 1.83 -0.81
N ASN A 45 12.66 0.56 -1.15
CA ASN A 45 11.69 0.18 -2.17
C ASN A 45 10.24 0.54 -1.75
N ILE A 46 9.83 0.11 -0.56
CA ILE A 46 8.52 0.40 0.03
C ILE A 46 8.34 1.91 0.18
N GLN A 47 9.36 2.59 0.72
CA GLN A 47 9.37 4.04 0.90
C GLN A 47 9.18 4.81 -0.42
N LYS A 48 9.75 4.33 -1.54
CA LYS A 48 9.51 4.92 -2.89
C LYS A 48 8.11 4.63 -3.39
N GLN A 49 7.62 3.40 -3.25
CA GLN A 49 6.27 3.01 -3.67
C GLN A 49 5.21 3.84 -2.92
N VAL A 50 5.32 3.94 -1.60
CA VAL A 50 4.44 4.74 -0.73
C VAL A 50 4.43 6.22 -1.13
N GLN A 51 5.59 6.79 -1.48
CA GLN A 51 5.67 8.18 -1.95
C GLN A 51 5.00 8.42 -3.31
N ASN A 52 4.94 7.38 -4.15
CA ASN A 52 4.31 7.45 -5.47
C ASN A 52 2.80 7.20 -5.43
N LEU A 53 2.25 6.76 -4.29
CA LEU A 53 0.82 6.56 -4.13
C LEU A 53 0.05 7.88 -4.17
N SER A 54 -1.00 7.89 -4.97
CA SER A 54 -1.95 9.00 -5.12
C SER A 54 -3.33 8.60 -4.62
N VAL A 55 -4.12 9.59 -4.22
CA VAL A 55 -5.52 9.36 -3.80
C VAL A 55 -6.30 8.76 -4.97
N GLY A 56 -7.03 7.67 -4.71
CA GLY A 56 -7.74 6.87 -5.70
C GLY A 56 -6.93 5.70 -6.27
N ASP A 57 -5.65 5.57 -5.93
CA ASP A 57 -4.88 4.38 -6.32
C ASP A 57 -5.36 3.16 -5.53
N VAL A 58 -5.58 2.06 -6.24
CA VAL A 58 -5.88 0.75 -5.66
C VAL A 58 -4.66 -0.15 -5.81
N LYS A 59 -4.16 -0.69 -4.69
CA LYS A 59 -3.03 -1.61 -4.64
C LYS A 59 -3.32 -2.78 -3.71
N GLU A 60 -2.88 -3.96 -4.10
CA GLU A 60 -2.89 -5.10 -3.19
C GLU A 60 -1.67 -4.99 -2.26
N LEU A 61 -1.92 -5.00 -0.96
CA LEU A 61 -0.89 -4.73 0.07
C LEU A 61 -0.95 -5.79 1.17
N ILE A 62 0.20 -6.00 1.80
CA ILE A 62 0.32 -6.73 3.06
C ILE A 62 0.68 -5.73 4.15
N LEU A 63 -0.13 -5.64 5.20
CA LEU A 63 0.15 -4.79 6.34
C LEU A 63 0.64 -5.62 7.52
N VAL A 64 1.64 -5.11 8.23
CA VAL A 64 2.18 -5.70 9.45
C VAL A 64 2.07 -4.74 10.61
N SER A 65 1.88 -5.28 11.81
CA SER A 65 1.96 -4.51 13.04
C SER A 65 2.66 -5.29 14.16
N ASP A 66 3.57 -4.62 14.84
CA ASP A 66 4.29 -5.17 15.99
C ASP A 66 3.44 -5.24 17.27
N SER A 67 2.34 -4.48 17.33
CA SER A 67 1.49 -4.39 18.54
C SER A 67 0.04 -4.75 18.27
N GLU A 68 -0.47 -5.75 19.00
CA GLU A 68 -1.87 -6.17 18.93
C GLU A 68 -2.82 -5.19 19.63
N GLN A 69 -2.34 -4.46 20.65
CA GLN A 69 -3.18 -3.59 21.49
C GLN A 69 -3.36 -2.18 20.89
N ARG A 70 -2.40 -1.73 20.08
CA ARG A 70 -2.43 -0.46 19.34
C ARG A 70 -1.73 -0.69 18.00
N PRO A 71 -2.46 -1.18 16.99
CA PRO A 71 -1.82 -1.57 15.76
C PRO A 71 -1.27 -0.35 15.02
N ASP A 72 0.06 -0.26 15.00
CA ASP A 72 0.83 0.60 14.11
C ASP A 72 0.99 -0.19 12.80
N TRP A 73 0.02 -0.04 11.90
CA TRP A 73 0.00 -0.77 10.64
C TRP A 73 0.99 -0.17 9.66
N ARG A 74 1.87 -1.02 9.14
CA ARG A 74 2.92 -0.65 8.21
C ARG A 74 2.83 -1.52 6.98
N ILE A 75 3.14 -0.97 5.82
CA ILE A 75 3.17 -1.75 4.59
C ILE A 75 4.42 -2.64 4.62
N SER A 76 4.21 -3.95 4.70
CA SER A 76 5.28 -4.94 4.55
C SER A 76 5.65 -5.10 3.09
N ASP A 77 4.63 -5.29 2.24
CA ASP A 77 4.84 -5.57 0.83
C ASP A 77 3.70 -5.03 -0.04
N PHE A 78 4.03 -4.77 -1.31
CA PHE A 78 3.07 -4.43 -2.35
C PHE A 78 2.92 -5.67 -3.23
N CYS A 79 1.78 -6.37 -3.13
CA CYS A 79 1.42 -7.46 -4.03
C CYS A 79 0.97 -6.91 -5.39
N GLY A 80 1.84 -6.13 -6.03
CA GLY A 80 1.69 -5.78 -7.42
C GLY A 80 2.41 -6.84 -8.25
N ASN A 81 1.65 -7.68 -8.95
CA ASN A 81 2.14 -8.30 -10.16
C ASN A 81 2.69 -7.13 -11.00
N ASP A 82 4.02 -7.01 -11.11
CA ASP A 82 4.68 -6.25 -12.16
C ASP A 82 4.28 -6.96 -13.45
N GLY A 83 3.04 -6.71 -13.88
CA GLY A 83 2.63 -6.88 -15.25
C GLY A 83 3.49 -5.88 -15.99
N ALA A 84 4.71 -6.31 -16.30
CA ALA A 84 5.58 -5.76 -17.30
C ALA A 84 4.67 -5.28 -18.42
N ALA A 85 4.48 -3.97 -18.52
CA ALA A 85 3.99 -3.42 -19.77
C ALA A 85 5.07 -3.82 -20.78
N PRO A 86 4.79 -4.71 -21.77
CA PRO A 86 5.76 -4.90 -22.82
C PRO A 86 5.92 -3.53 -23.47
N ASP A 87 7.16 -3.06 -23.46
CA ASP A 87 7.69 -1.98 -24.28
C ASP A 87 6.97 -1.98 -25.63
N ARG A 88 5.93 -1.15 -25.76
CA ARG A 88 5.28 -0.92 -27.04
C ARG A 88 6.24 -0.03 -27.82
N VAL A 89 7.19 -0.68 -28.47
CA VAL A 89 8.01 -0.10 -29.53
C VAL A 89 7.08 0.70 -30.46
N PRO A 90 7.28 2.02 -30.61
CA PRO A 90 6.48 2.82 -31.51
C PRO A 90 6.77 2.39 -32.95
N GLY A 91 5.71 2.41 -33.76
CA GLY A 91 5.67 1.79 -35.08
C GLY A 91 6.87 2.10 -35.99
N LEU A 92 7.23 1.10 -36.79
CA LEU A 92 7.91 1.32 -38.05
C LEU A 92 6.92 0.97 -39.16
N ALA A 93 6.49 2.02 -39.85
CA ALA A 93 5.76 1.97 -41.11
C ALA A 93 6.65 1.45 -42.25
#